data_AF-A0A8T0XK03-F1
#
_entry.id   AF-A0A8T0XK03-F1
#
_cell.length_a   1.000
_cell.length_b   1.000
_cell.length_c   1.000
_cell.angle_alpha   90.00
_cell.angle_beta   90.00
_cell.angle_gamma   90.00
#
_symmetry.space_group_name_H-M   'P 1'
#
loop_
_entity.id
_entity.type
_entity.pdbx_description
1 polymer ?
#
loop_
_entity_poly.entity_id
_entity_poly.type
_entity_poly.pdbx_seq_one_letter_code
_entity_poly.pdbx_strand_id
1 'polypeptide(L)'
;MAAPAAPKPHLVFFPFPTQGHITPAFQLARLLHLCHGFDVTFVHTEHNRRRLLRARGPGALAGAPGFLFAAVPDGLPPSDEDASRDDAAALLLSLPTVVPQFKDLVLSELPAASCRRLLVVSDVDPILRAAQEIGLPRVTFWTSSASSFMAMEQIRHLVAKGLVPLKDAEQLRNGYLDSTVID
;
A
#
# COMPACT_ATOMS: atom_id res chain seq x y z
N MET A 1 -23.07 18.12 -31.60
CA MET A 1 -21.87 17.45 -31.08
C MET A 1 -21.87 17.57 -29.56
N ALA A 2 -21.92 16.46 -28.82
CA ALA A 2 -21.80 16.50 -27.37
C ALA A 2 -20.39 17.00 -26.99
N ALA A 3 -20.31 17.89 -26.00
CA ALA A 3 -19.02 18.30 -25.43
C ALA A 3 -18.26 17.06 -24.95
N PRO A 4 -16.92 17.02 -25.10
CA PRO A 4 -16.14 15.91 -24.56
C PRO A 4 -16.41 15.81 -23.06
N ALA A 5 -16.77 14.61 -22.60
CA ALA A 5 -16.98 14.35 -21.20
C ALA A 5 -15.71 14.77 -20.43
N ALA A 6 -15.87 15.48 -19.33
CA ALA A 6 -14.74 15.78 -18.46
C ALA A 6 -14.06 14.43 -18.09
N PRO A 7 -12.72 14.36 -18.03
CA PRO A 7 -12.01 13.13 -17.61
C PRO A 7 -12.61 12.59 -16.29
N LYS A 8 -12.42 11.32 -15.93
CA LYS A 8 -12.83 10.85 -14.59
C LYS A 8 -11.66 11.02 -13.61
N PRO A 9 -11.91 11.27 -12.31
CA PRO A 9 -10.83 11.19 -11.32
C PRO A 9 -10.33 9.75 -11.21
N HIS A 10 -9.00 9.59 -11.04
CA HIS A 10 -8.33 8.29 -11.04
C HIS A 10 -7.66 8.03 -9.70
N LEU A 11 -7.95 6.90 -9.08
CA LEU A 11 -7.31 6.44 -7.85
C LEU A 11 -6.25 5.38 -8.14
N VAL A 12 -5.03 5.59 -7.65
CA VAL A 12 -3.97 4.58 -7.68
C VAL A 12 -3.85 3.98 -6.29
N PHE A 13 -4.19 2.70 -6.15
CA PHE A 13 -4.07 1.97 -4.90
C PHE A 13 -2.75 1.23 -4.87
N PHE A 14 -1.97 1.43 -3.80
CA PHE A 14 -0.77 0.68 -3.50
C PHE A 14 -0.78 0.26 -2.03
N PRO A 15 -1.36 -0.90 -1.68
CA PRO A 15 -1.31 -1.40 -0.31
C PRO A 15 0.03 -2.05 0.01
N PHE A 16 0.35 -2.15 1.31
CA PHE A 16 1.42 -2.99 1.81
C PHE A 16 1.21 -4.44 1.32
N PRO A 17 2.26 -5.15 0.88
CA PRO A 17 2.11 -6.34 0.04
C PRO A 17 1.75 -7.64 0.80
N THR A 18 0.95 -7.55 1.86
CA THR A 18 0.42 -8.68 2.62
C THR A 18 -1.11 -8.70 2.61
N GLN A 19 -1.71 -9.89 2.78
CA GLN A 19 -3.16 -10.07 2.59
C GLN A 19 -4.03 -9.24 3.54
N GLY A 20 -3.56 -8.97 4.75
CA GLY A 20 -4.24 -8.12 5.72
C GLY A 20 -4.40 -6.67 5.25
N HIS A 21 -3.57 -6.21 4.32
CA HIS A 21 -3.61 -4.87 3.74
C HIS A 21 -4.25 -4.85 2.35
N ILE A 22 -3.91 -5.83 1.50
CA ILE A 22 -4.42 -5.95 0.13
C ILE A 22 -5.94 -6.10 0.11
N THR A 23 -6.49 -7.01 0.93
CA THR A 23 -7.94 -7.30 0.91
C THR A 23 -8.81 -6.08 1.24
N PRO A 24 -8.62 -5.37 2.37
CA PRO A 24 -9.43 -4.19 2.67
C PRO A 24 -9.21 -3.06 1.67
N ALA A 25 -7.98 -2.84 1.20
CA ALA A 25 -7.70 -1.82 0.18
C ALA A 25 -8.44 -2.13 -1.13
N PHE A 26 -8.47 -3.40 -1.55
CA PHE A 26 -9.18 -3.83 -2.73
C PHE A 26 -10.71 -3.67 -2.59
N GLN A 27 -11.26 -3.97 -1.41
CA GLN A 27 -12.68 -3.73 -1.13
C GLN A 27 -13.03 -2.25 -1.22
N LEU A 28 -12.23 -1.37 -0.62
CA LEU A 28 -12.40 0.08 -0.72
C LEU A 28 -12.31 0.56 -2.17
N ALA A 29 -11.31 0.11 -2.92
CA ALA A 29 -11.13 0.46 -4.33
C ALA A 29 -12.36 0.07 -5.16
N ARG A 30 -12.92 -1.12 -4.93
CA ARG A 30 -14.16 -1.57 -5.60
C ARG A 30 -15.36 -0.71 -5.23
N LEU A 31 -15.52 -0.34 -3.96
CA LEU A 31 -16.62 0.53 -3.51
C LEU A 31 -16.52 1.92 -4.15
N LEU A 32 -15.34 2.53 -4.19
CA LEU A 32 -15.13 3.83 -4.82
C LEU A 32 -15.39 3.79 -6.32
N HIS A 33 -14.96 2.73 -7.00
CA HIS A 33 -15.26 2.55 -8.43
C HIS A 33 -16.75 2.39 -8.68
N LEU A 34 -17.41 1.44 -8.00
CA LEU A 34 -18.79 1.06 -8.27
C LEU A 34 -19.82 2.10 -7.79
N CYS A 35 -19.59 2.70 -6.63
CA CYS A 35 -20.55 3.61 -6.00
C CYS A 35 -20.27 5.09 -6.30
N HIS A 36 -19.03 5.44 -6.64
CA HIS A 36 -18.62 6.84 -6.81
C HIS A 36 -17.98 7.15 -8.18
N GLY A 37 -17.85 6.16 -9.06
CA GLY A 37 -17.47 6.37 -10.47
C GLY A 37 -16.00 6.76 -10.70
N PHE A 38 -15.12 6.50 -9.72
CA PHE A 38 -13.68 6.67 -9.89
C PHE A 38 -13.10 5.63 -10.84
N ASP A 39 -12.18 6.04 -11.70
CA ASP A 39 -11.29 5.06 -12.34
C ASP A 39 -10.24 4.61 -11.31
N VAL A 40 -9.83 3.35 -11.38
CA VAL A 40 -8.94 2.73 -10.40
C VAL A 40 -7.82 1.99 -11.11
N THR A 41 -6.59 2.20 -10.65
CA THR A 41 -5.48 1.27 -10.88
C THR A 41 -5.08 0.67 -9.55
N PHE A 42 -5.22 -0.65 -9.42
CA PHE A 42 -4.80 -1.39 -8.24
C PHE A 42 -3.44 -2.03 -8.48
N VAL A 43 -2.42 -1.56 -7.77
CA VAL A 43 -1.03 -1.99 -7.93
C VAL A 43 -0.74 -3.16 -6.99
N HIS A 44 -0.33 -4.27 -7.56
CA HIS A 44 0.23 -5.41 -6.82
C HIS A 44 1.75 -5.39 -6.87
N THR A 45 2.38 -6.25 -6.06
CA THR A 45 3.74 -6.68 -6.37
C THR A 45 3.71 -7.75 -7.46
N GLU A 46 4.79 -7.89 -8.24
CA GLU A 46 4.91 -8.96 -9.24
C GLU A 46 4.79 -10.35 -8.61
N HIS A 47 5.28 -10.53 -7.38
CA HIS A 47 5.11 -11.76 -6.61
C HIS A 47 3.62 -12.03 -6.34
N ASN A 48 2.88 -11.05 -5.81
CA ASN A 48 1.45 -11.20 -5.51
C ASN A 48 0.61 -11.39 -6.79
N ARG A 49 0.95 -10.68 -7.88
CA ARG A 49 0.34 -10.85 -9.20
C ARG A 49 0.49 -12.29 -9.69
N ARG A 50 1.71 -12.84 -9.66
CA ARG A 50 1.97 -14.23 -10.08
C ARG A 50 1.19 -15.24 -9.24
N ARG A 51 1.20 -15.09 -7.91
CA ARG A 51 0.42 -15.98 -7.02
C ARG A 51 -1.08 -15.93 -7.32
N LEU A 52 -1.63 -14.74 -7.54
CA LEU A 52 -3.06 -14.58 -7.83
C LEU A 52 -3.45 -15.23 -9.17
N LEU A 53 -2.65 -15.01 -10.22
CA LEU A 53 -2.88 -15.62 -11.54
C LEU A 53 -2.76 -17.15 -11.50
N ARG A 54 -1.84 -17.69 -10.70
CA ARG A 54 -1.75 -19.15 -10.48
C ARG A 54 -2.98 -19.68 -9.74
N ALA A 55 -3.38 -19.03 -8.66
CA ALA A 55 -4.47 -19.50 -7.80
C ALA A 55 -5.86 -19.38 -8.45
N ARG A 56 -6.08 -18.37 -9.31
CA ARG A 56 -7.41 -18.03 -9.88
C ARG A 56 -7.46 -18.02 -11.41
N GLY A 57 -6.35 -18.35 -12.06
CA GLY A 57 -6.23 -18.39 -13.53
C GLY A 57 -5.95 -17.03 -14.17
N PRO A 58 -5.69 -17.00 -15.50
CA PRO A 58 -5.33 -15.79 -16.24
C PRO A 58 -6.35 -14.65 -16.15
N GLY A 59 -7.63 -14.97 -15.96
CA GLY A 59 -8.71 -14.00 -15.84
C GLY A 59 -8.77 -13.25 -14.50
N ALA A 60 -7.99 -13.67 -13.49
CA ALA A 60 -8.05 -13.08 -12.15
C ALA A 60 -7.71 -11.58 -12.10
N LEU A 61 -6.96 -11.10 -13.08
CA LEU A 61 -6.53 -9.71 -13.23
C LEU A 61 -6.96 -9.11 -14.58
N ALA A 62 -8.04 -9.63 -15.17
CA ALA A 62 -8.58 -9.10 -16.43
C ALA A 62 -9.08 -7.64 -16.31
N GLY A 63 -9.37 -7.18 -15.09
CA GLY A 63 -9.88 -5.84 -14.83
C GLY A 63 -11.32 -5.63 -15.31
N ALA A 64 -11.71 -4.37 -15.41
CA ALA A 64 -12.96 -3.91 -16.00
C ALA A 64 -12.74 -2.51 -16.62
N PRO A 65 -13.66 -1.99 -17.45
CA PRO A 65 -13.56 -0.61 -17.93
C PRO A 65 -13.43 0.38 -16.77
N GLY A 66 -12.30 1.10 -16.70
CA GLY A 66 -12.00 2.02 -15.58
C GLY A 66 -11.49 1.34 -14.31
N PHE A 67 -11.24 0.02 -14.32
CA PHE A 67 -10.61 -0.70 -13.20
C PHE A 67 -9.48 -1.58 -13.72
N LEU A 68 -8.24 -1.15 -13.52
CA LEU A 68 -7.04 -1.78 -14.03
C LEU A 68 -6.19 -2.36 -12.91
N PHE A 69 -5.36 -3.34 -13.25
CA PHE A 69 -4.37 -3.92 -12.36
C PHE A 69 -2.97 -3.73 -12.93
N ALA A 70 -2.07 -3.18 -12.11
CA ALA A 70 -0.66 -3.03 -12.43
C ALA A 70 0.20 -3.85 -11.46
N ALA A 71 1.48 -4.02 -11.78
CA ALA A 71 2.42 -4.63 -10.85
C ALA A 71 3.81 -3.98 -10.91
N VAL A 72 4.49 -3.98 -9.77
CA VAL A 72 5.90 -3.57 -9.66
C VAL A 72 6.70 -4.63 -8.90
N PRO A 73 8.03 -4.71 -9.06
CA PRO A 73 8.87 -5.55 -8.22
C PRO A 73 8.72 -5.18 -6.73
N ASP A 74 8.85 -6.14 -5.82
CA ASP A 74 8.83 -5.90 -4.38
C ASP A 74 10.21 -5.66 -3.75
N GLY A 75 11.26 -5.58 -4.57
CA GLY A 75 12.63 -5.32 -4.12
C GLY A 75 13.32 -6.50 -3.45
N LEU A 76 12.67 -7.66 -3.37
CA LEU A 76 13.25 -8.87 -2.78
C LEU A 76 13.86 -9.78 -3.85
N PRO A 77 14.90 -10.57 -3.51
CA PRO A 77 15.43 -11.59 -4.39
C PRO A 77 14.33 -12.53 -4.89
N PRO A 78 14.50 -13.17 -6.07
CA PRO A 78 13.60 -14.24 -6.49
C PRO A 78 13.46 -15.30 -5.38
N SER A 79 12.24 -15.70 -5.09
CA SER A 79 11.95 -16.81 -4.17
C SER A 79 11.24 -17.90 -4.94
N ASP A 80 11.21 -19.11 -4.36
CA ASP A 80 10.37 -20.18 -4.88
C ASP A 80 8.94 -19.70 -5.07
N GLU A 81 8.31 -20.21 -6.13
CA GLU A 81 7.01 -19.74 -6.60
C GLU A 81 5.88 -19.98 -5.60
N ASP A 82 6.05 -20.98 -4.73
CA ASP A 82 5.08 -21.43 -3.73
C ASP A 82 5.31 -20.82 -2.35
N ALA A 83 6.50 -20.30 -2.06
CA ALA A 83 6.80 -19.71 -0.77
C ALA A 83 5.89 -18.50 -0.52
N SER A 84 5.15 -18.51 0.59
CA SER A 84 4.56 -17.28 1.10
C SER A 84 5.71 -16.38 1.55
N ARG A 85 5.75 -15.15 1.03
CA ARG A 85 6.62 -14.11 1.59
C ARG A 85 5.94 -13.53 2.83
N ASP A 86 5.88 -14.36 3.87
CA ASP A 86 5.34 -13.97 5.18
C ASP A 86 6.38 -13.21 6.02
N ASP A 87 7.58 -13.00 5.48
CA ASP A 87 8.56 -12.10 6.06
C ASP A 87 8.17 -10.63 5.79
N ALA A 88 7.21 -10.16 6.58
CA ALA A 88 6.76 -8.78 6.57
C ALA A 88 7.91 -7.80 6.89
N ALA A 89 8.94 -8.22 7.63
CA ALA A 89 10.10 -7.38 7.92
C ALA A 89 10.97 -7.19 6.69
N ALA A 90 11.28 -8.26 5.95
CA ALA A 90 12.01 -8.16 4.68
C ALA A 90 11.26 -7.27 3.67
N LEU A 91 9.94 -7.47 3.53
CA LEU A 91 9.09 -6.62 2.68
C LEU A 91 9.14 -5.16 3.12
N LEU A 92 9.01 -4.88 4.41
CA LEU A 92 9.08 -3.52 4.95
C LEU A 92 10.42 -2.85 4.61
N LEU A 93 11.52 -3.58 4.74
CA LEU A 93 12.86 -3.09 4.45
C LEU A 93 13.11 -2.88 2.94
N SER A 94 12.42 -3.61 2.07
CA SER A 94 12.55 -3.47 0.61
C SER A 94 11.67 -2.39 0.00
N LEU A 95 10.63 -1.91 0.69
CA LEU A 95 9.72 -0.88 0.16
C LEU A 95 10.41 0.36 -0.45
N PRO A 96 11.50 0.91 0.10
CA PRO A 96 12.20 2.05 -0.51
C PRO A 96 12.71 1.75 -1.92
N THR A 97 13.09 0.51 -2.22
CA THR A 97 13.62 0.13 -3.54
C THR A 97 12.52 0.01 -4.60
N VAL A 98 11.24 0.03 -4.21
CA VAL A 98 10.07 -0.04 -5.09
C VAL A 98 9.64 1.34 -5.60
N VAL A 99 10.10 2.40 -4.93
CA VAL A 99 9.73 3.80 -5.23
C VAL A 99 10.03 4.21 -6.68
N PRO A 100 11.21 3.92 -7.27
CA PRO A 100 11.49 4.29 -8.66
C PRO A 100 10.48 3.67 -9.63
N GLN A 101 10.23 2.37 -9.50
CA GLN A 101 9.32 1.63 -10.39
C GLN A 101 7.87 2.09 -10.21
N PHE A 102 7.47 2.45 -8.98
CA PHE A 102 6.17 3.06 -8.74
C PHE A 102 6.03 4.42 -9.45
N LYS A 103 7.04 5.29 -9.35
CA LYS A 103 7.02 6.59 -10.05
C LYS A 103 6.97 6.40 -11.57
N ASP A 104 7.79 5.47 -12.09
CA ASP A 104 7.81 5.15 -13.52
C ASP A 104 6.45 4.63 -13.99
N LEU A 105 5.82 3.71 -13.24
CA LEU A 105 4.47 3.22 -13.51
C LEU A 105 3.45 4.37 -13.59
N VAL A 106 3.46 5.26 -12.61
CA VAL A 106 2.51 6.37 -12.54
C VAL A 106 2.74 7.41 -13.64
N LEU A 107 3.99 7.70 -14.01
CA LEU A 107 4.33 8.70 -15.02
C LEU A 107 4.22 8.18 -16.46
N SER A 108 4.40 6.87 -16.68
CA SER A 108 4.41 6.26 -18.02
C SER A 108 3.07 5.66 -18.42
N GLU A 109 2.35 5.02 -17.50
CA GLU A 109 1.15 4.24 -17.84
C GLU A 109 -0.16 5.01 -17.62
N LEU A 110 -0.13 6.14 -16.91
CA LEU A 110 -1.33 6.93 -16.63
C LEU A 110 -1.29 8.21 -17.48
N PRO A 111 -2.22 8.37 -18.45
CA PRO A 111 -2.10 9.39 -19.47
C PRO A 111 -1.94 10.79 -18.88
N ALA A 112 -1.09 11.62 -19.49
CA ALA A 112 -0.81 13.00 -19.06
C ALA A 112 -2.07 13.87 -18.87
N ALA A 113 -3.20 13.52 -19.51
CA ALA A 113 -4.50 14.17 -19.33
C ALA A 113 -5.21 13.78 -18.00
N SER A 114 -4.92 12.61 -17.42
CA SER A 114 -5.42 12.13 -16.13
C SER A 114 -4.59 12.62 -14.94
N CYS A 115 -3.34 13.06 -15.13
CA CYS A 115 -2.46 13.52 -14.05
C CYS A 115 -3.08 14.63 -13.19
N ARG A 116 -3.92 15.51 -13.77
CA ARG A 116 -4.57 16.59 -13.01
C ARG A 116 -5.62 16.11 -12.00
N ARG A 117 -6.06 14.85 -12.04
CA ARG A 117 -7.07 14.27 -11.13
C ARG A 117 -6.72 12.87 -10.66
N LEU A 118 -5.42 12.59 -10.59
CA LEU A 118 -4.90 11.35 -10.05
C LEU A 118 -4.62 11.53 -8.56
N LEU A 119 -5.03 10.56 -7.76
CA LEU A 119 -4.79 10.53 -6.31
C LEU A 119 -4.25 9.16 -5.91
N VAL A 120 -3.21 9.15 -5.08
CA VAL A 120 -2.60 7.92 -4.57
C VAL A 120 -3.22 7.56 -3.22
N VAL A 121 -3.67 6.32 -3.07
CA VAL A 121 -4.20 5.75 -1.82
C VAL A 121 -3.26 4.62 -1.39
N SER A 122 -2.65 4.76 -0.21
CA SER A 122 -1.65 3.80 0.27
C SER A 122 -1.51 3.82 1.79
N ASP A 123 -1.08 2.71 2.38
CA ASP A 123 -0.59 2.59 3.76
C ASP A 123 0.94 2.44 3.81
N VAL A 124 1.63 2.67 2.69
CA VAL A 124 3.08 2.57 2.55
C VAL A 124 3.70 3.96 2.49
N ASP A 125 4.38 4.40 3.55
CA ASP A 125 4.97 5.75 3.64
C ASP A 125 5.93 6.09 2.48
N PRO A 126 6.85 5.21 2.04
CA PRO A 126 7.69 5.48 0.87
C PRO A 126 6.88 5.80 -0.41
N ILE A 127 5.74 5.14 -0.62
CA ILE A 127 4.87 5.37 -1.79
C ILE A 127 4.12 6.70 -1.65
N LEU A 128 3.62 6.99 -0.45
CA LEU A 128 3.00 8.28 -0.15
C LEU A 128 3.99 9.43 -0.39
N ARG A 129 5.24 9.31 0.06
CA ARG A 129 6.31 10.29 -0.21
C ARG A 129 6.60 10.42 -1.69
N ALA A 130 6.75 9.29 -2.38
CA ALA A 130 6.97 9.27 -3.83
C ALA A 130 5.88 10.04 -4.60
N ALA A 131 4.61 9.84 -4.23
CA ALA A 131 3.48 10.56 -4.83
C ALA A 131 3.58 12.08 -4.62
N GLN A 132 3.92 12.53 -3.41
CA GLN A 132 4.11 13.96 -3.13
C GLN A 132 5.28 14.54 -3.91
N GLU A 133 6.40 13.81 -4.04
CA GLU A 133 7.59 14.25 -4.78
C GLU A 133 7.29 14.48 -6.26
N ILE A 134 6.38 13.72 -6.86
CA ILE A 134 5.93 13.90 -8.24
C ILE A 134 4.67 14.79 -8.36
N GLY A 135 4.31 15.50 -7.29
CA GLY A 135 3.26 16.51 -7.28
C GLY A 135 1.83 15.98 -7.22
N LEU A 136 1.63 14.72 -6.81
CA LEU A 136 0.31 14.10 -6.71
C LEU A 136 -0.29 14.21 -5.31
N PRO A 137 -1.62 14.44 -5.20
CA PRO A 137 -2.32 14.29 -3.93
C PRO A 137 -2.28 12.83 -3.46
N ARG A 138 -2.26 12.67 -2.14
CA ARG A 138 -2.15 11.37 -1.48
C ARG A 138 -3.07 11.25 -0.27
N VAL A 139 -3.57 10.05 -0.05
CA VAL A 139 -4.40 9.70 1.12
C VAL A 139 -3.83 8.44 1.75
N THR A 140 -3.65 8.49 3.07
CA THR A 140 -3.27 7.32 3.86
C THR A 140 -4.50 6.45 4.11
N PHE A 141 -4.43 5.15 3.81
CA PHE A 141 -5.49 4.20 4.12
C PHE A 141 -5.05 3.21 5.21
N TRP A 142 -5.22 3.59 6.47
CA TRP A 142 -4.84 2.75 7.61
C TRP A 142 -5.77 1.54 7.76
N THR A 143 -5.23 0.34 7.61
CA THR A 143 -6.01 -0.92 7.63
C THR A 143 -6.17 -1.54 9.03
N SER A 144 -5.38 -1.07 10.01
CA SER A 144 -5.43 -1.56 11.39
C SER A 144 -6.41 -0.76 12.25
N SER A 145 -6.50 -1.06 13.55
CA SER A 145 -7.38 -0.36 14.48
C SER A 145 -6.94 1.08 14.75
N ALA A 146 -7.88 1.91 15.21
CA ALA A 146 -7.59 3.27 15.68
C ALA A 146 -6.61 3.27 16.88
N SER A 147 -6.68 2.27 17.75
CA SER A 147 -5.73 2.12 18.87
C SER A 147 -4.30 1.86 18.38
N SER A 148 -4.13 0.99 17.38
CA SER A 148 -2.82 0.75 16.75
C SER A 148 -2.29 1.99 16.05
N PHE A 149 -3.16 2.77 15.39
CA PHE A 149 -2.78 4.05 14.78
C PHE A 149 -2.24 5.02 15.85
N MET A 150 -2.99 5.20 16.94
CA MET A 150 -2.56 6.08 18.04
C MET A 150 -1.23 5.61 18.65
N ALA A 151 -1.03 4.30 18.83
CA ALA A 151 0.24 3.77 19.31
C ALA A 151 1.41 4.08 18.35
N MET A 152 1.18 4.01 17.04
CA MET A 152 2.19 4.35 16.03
C MET A 152 2.52 5.84 16.02
N GLU A 153 1.54 6.73 16.17
CA GLU A 153 1.79 8.16 16.29
C GLU A 153 2.66 8.50 17.52
N GLN A 154 2.57 7.70 18.59
CA GLN A 154 3.38 7.87 19.80
C GLN A 154 4.78 7.26 19.69
N ILE A 155 5.14 6.56 18.61
CA ILE A 155 6.39 5.77 18.56
C ILE A 155 7.64 6.63 18.81
N ARG A 156 7.67 7.87 18.30
CA ARG A 156 8.80 8.78 18.52
C ARG A 156 8.92 9.20 19.99
N HIS A 157 7.79 9.41 20.66
CA HIS A 157 7.75 9.72 22.09
C HIS A 157 8.21 8.53 22.93
N LEU A 158 7.76 7.33 22.59
CA LEU A 158 8.18 6.09 23.24
C LEU A 158 9.69 5.85 23.07
N VAL A 159 10.25 6.12 21.88
CA VAL A 159 11.70 6.06 21.63
C VAL A 159 12.44 7.11 22.46
N ALA A 160 11.96 8.36 22.48
CA ALA A 160 12.58 9.44 23.24
C ALA A 160 12.60 9.17 24.76
N LYS A 161 11.57 8.50 25.28
CA LYS A 161 11.51 8.02 26.67
C LYS A 161 12.33 6.75 26.93
N GLY A 162 12.98 6.17 25.90
CA GLY A 162 13.76 4.93 26.03
C GLY A 162 12.92 3.69 26.30
N LEU A 163 11.60 3.75 26.01
CA LEU A 163 10.67 2.65 26.25
C LEU A 163 10.71 1.62 25.12
N VAL A 164 11.06 2.05 23.90
CA VAL A 164 11.26 1.19 22.73
C VAL A 164 12.54 1.58 21.98
N PRO A 165 13.21 0.64 21.27
CA PRO A 165 12.91 -0.79 21.23
C PRO A 165 13.14 -1.47 22.59
N LEU A 166 12.45 -2.59 22.83
CA LEU A 166 12.73 -3.42 24.00
C LEU A 166 14.17 -3.94 23.92
N LYS A 167 14.83 -4.03 25.08
CA LYS A 167 16.21 -4.51 25.23
C LYS A 167 16.31 -6.01 25.01
N ASP A 168 15.32 -6.75 25.47
CA ASP A 168 15.26 -8.20 25.39
C ASP A 168 13.80 -8.69 25.31
N ALA A 169 13.63 -9.97 24.94
CA ALA A 169 12.31 -10.60 24.87
C ALA A 169 11.72 -10.90 26.26
N GLU A 170 12.51 -10.87 27.34
CA GLU A 170 12.01 -11.08 28.70
C GLU A 170 11.12 -9.92 29.13
N GLN A 171 11.39 -8.69 28.66
CA GLN A 171 10.55 -7.51 28.87
C GLN A 171 9.10 -7.68 28.40
N LEU A 172 8.80 -8.66 27.53
CA LEU A 172 7.43 -8.99 27.13
C LEU A 172 6.66 -9.80 28.18
N ARG A 173 7.36 -10.38 29.17
CA ARG A 173 6.81 -11.38 30.11
C ARG A 173 7.10 -11.08 31.57
N ASN A 174 8.04 -10.19 31.87
CA ASN A 174 8.50 -9.91 33.24
C ASN A 174 7.76 -8.74 33.93
N GLY A 175 6.62 -8.28 33.38
CA GLY A 175 5.84 -7.17 33.92
C GLY A 175 6.40 -5.77 33.61
N TYR A 176 7.46 -5.66 32.79
CA TYR A 176 8.01 -4.36 32.36
C TYR A 176 6.96 -3.49 31.68
N LEU A 177 6.12 -4.07 30.81
CA LEU A 177 5.05 -3.33 30.13
C LEU A 177 3.92 -2.90 31.09
N ASP A 178 3.69 -3.64 32.17
CA ASP A 178 2.65 -3.33 33.16
C ASP A 178 3.05 -2.22 34.14
N SER A 179 4.37 -2.07 34.37
CA SER A 179 4.94 -1.08 35.31
C SER A 179 5.40 0.21 34.63
N THR A 180 5.41 0.25 33.30
CA THR A 180 5.76 1.43 32.51
C THR A 180 4.55 2.36 32.38
N VAL A 181 4.45 3.35 33.26
CA VAL A 181 3.41 4.39 33.18
C VAL A 181 3.78 5.42 32.11
N ILE A 182 2.91 5.59 31.12
CA ILE A 182 3.05 6.62 30.09
C ILE A 182 2.30 7.87 30.58
N ASP A 183 3.01 8.76 31.27
CA ASP A 183 2.53 10.13 31.57
C ASP A 183 2.51 11.01 30.31
#